data_AF-A0A8X8B4W9-F1
#
_entry.id   AF-A0A8X8B4W9-F1
#
_cell.length_a   1.000
_cell.length_b   1.000
_cell.length_c   1.000
_cell.angle_alpha   90.00
_cell.angle_beta   90.00
_cell.angle_gamma   90.00
#
_symmetry.space_group_name_H-M   'P 1'
#
loop_
_entity.id
_entity.type
_entity.pdbx_description
1 polymer ?
#
loop_
_entity_poly.entity_id
_entity_poly.type
_entity_poly.pdbx_seq_one_letter_code
_entity_poly.pdbx_strand_id
1 'polypeptide(L)'
;MCRKLKDDSLCCWCHRPSSSNPLVRNAKKDKKRGVIFDDVSGEPGHTVRNHRFKDPVSSHWEDISTPPEIFEISCKSHSDRFFLGTRRLIAREVETSEEGKVFEKLHLGDYEWKTFGETLKAVCRFASGLVRIGHRSEERVAIFVDTREQWFVALQGCFRRNVTVVTIYSSLGEEALCHSLNELAALCPRC
;
A
#
# COMPACT_ATOMS: atom_id res chain seq x y z
N MET A 1 1.31 20.91 -24.29
CA MET A 1 0.19 21.61 -23.62
C MET A 1 0.00 21.01 -22.23
N CYS A 2 0.63 21.61 -21.21
CA CYS A 2 0.18 21.68 -19.80
C CYS A 2 1.29 22.40 -19.02
N ARG A 3 1.14 23.72 -18.82
CA ARG A 3 1.97 24.50 -17.88
C ARG A 3 1.23 24.55 -16.55
N LYS A 4 1.93 24.34 -15.44
CA LYS A 4 1.49 24.86 -14.14
C LYS A 4 2.71 25.46 -13.46
N LEU A 5 2.59 26.76 -13.22
CA LEU A 5 3.58 27.66 -12.64
C LEU A 5 3.01 28.20 -11.32
N LYS A 6 3.96 28.49 -10.41
CA LYS A 6 3.93 29.40 -9.25
C LYS A 6 3.41 28.87 -7.91
N ASP A 7 4.37 28.46 -7.07
CA ASP A 7 5.04 29.27 -6.03
C ASP A 7 4.22 30.27 -5.18
N ASP A 8 4.46 30.09 -3.88
CA ASP A 8 4.85 31.08 -2.86
C ASP A 8 3.82 31.93 -2.12
N SER A 9 3.77 31.64 -0.81
CA SER A 9 4.16 32.54 0.29
C SER A 9 3.10 33.17 1.22
N LEU A 10 3.36 32.94 2.52
CA LEU A 10 3.32 33.85 3.68
C LEU A 10 2.00 34.23 4.40
N CYS A 11 1.92 33.71 5.63
CA CYS A 11 1.81 34.40 6.94
C CYS A 11 0.68 35.43 7.26
N CYS A 12 -0.14 35.02 8.25
CA CYS A 12 -0.58 35.70 9.48
C CYS A 12 -0.67 37.24 9.55
N TRP A 13 -1.82 37.80 9.98
CA TRP A 13 -1.93 38.90 10.98
C TRP A 13 -3.35 38.97 11.61
N CYS A 14 -3.39 39.26 12.92
CA CYS A 14 -4.55 39.24 13.85
C CYS A 14 -5.36 40.56 13.90
N HIS A 15 -6.69 40.49 14.20
CA HIS A 15 -7.44 41.20 15.30
C HIS A 15 -8.97 41.37 15.04
N ARG A 16 -9.78 41.26 16.12
CA ARG A 16 -11.26 41.42 16.31
C ARG A 16 -11.60 42.85 16.86
N PRO A 17 -12.85 43.28 17.21
CA PRO A 17 -14.24 42.86 16.92
C PRO A 17 -15.29 44.02 16.67
N SER A 18 -16.60 43.66 16.64
CA SER A 18 -17.87 44.45 16.65
C SER A 18 -18.57 44.51 15.27
N SER A 19 -19.88 44.34 15.08
CA SER A 19 -21.06 44.38 15.95
C SER A 19 -22.21 43.51 15.36
N SER A 20 -23.03 42.95 16.26
CA SER A 20 -24.40 42.40 16.11
C SER A 20 -25.08 42.35 14.73
N ASN A 21 -25.29 41.14 14.21
CA ASN A 21 -26.61 40.67 13.77
C ASN A 21 -26.62 39.14 13.68
N PRO A 22 -27.60 38.43 14.30
CA PRO A 22 -27.65 36.97 14.25
C PRO A 22 -28.07 36.52 12.84
N LEU A 23 -27.09 36.12 12.03
CA LEU A 23 -27.34 35.29 10.86
C LEU A 23 -27.87 33.95 11.36
N VAL A 24 -29.17 33.73 11.22
CA VAL A 24 -29.82 32.43 11.36
C VAL A 24 -29.16 31.49 10.36
N ARG A 25 -28.15 30.75 10.83
CA ARG A 25 -27.58 29.63 10.09
C ARG A 25 -28.62 28.53 10.12
N ASN A 26 -29.32 28.36 9.01
CA ASN A 26 -30.03 27.10 8.73
C ASN A 26 -29.01 25.96 8.89
N ALA A 27 -29.13 25.21 9.99
CA ALA A 27 -28.36 24.00 10.20
C ALA A 27 -28.79 23.01 9.12
N LYS A 28 -27.99 22.91 8.04
CA LYS A 28 -28.04 21.74 7.18
C LYS A 28 -27.76 20.55 8.11
N LYS A 29 -28.77 19.72 8.37
CA LYS A 29 -28.56 18.40 8.96
C LYS A 29 -27.63 17.68 8.01
N ASP A 30 -26.35 17.59 8.36
CA ASP A 30 -25.42 16.70 7.70
C ASP A 30 -26.05 15.31 7.76
N LYS A 31 -26.46 14.78 6.62
CA LYS A 31 -26.84 13.37 6.49
C LYS A 31 -25.56 12.58 6.77
N LYS A 32 -25.33 12.25 8.05
CA LYS A 32 -24.27 11.35 8.48
C LYS A 32 -24.53 10.00 7.82
N ARG A 33 -23.81 9.71 6.73
CA ARG A 33 -23.89 8.42 6.04
C ARG A 33 -23.10 7.41 6.87
N GLY A 34 -23.82 6.52 7.56
CA GLY A 34 -23.22 5.40 8.30
C GLY A 34 -24.07 4.99 9.49
N VAL A 35 -23.88 3.76 9.97
CA VAL A 35 -24.40 3.36 11.28
C VAL A 35 -23.45 3.91 12.34
N ILE A 36 -23.99 4.64 13.31
CA ILE A 36 -23.25 5.11 14.48
C ILE A 36 -23.40 4.02 15.55
N PHE A 37 -22.27 3.53 16.05
CA PHE A 37 -22.22 2.70 17.25
C PHE A 37 -21.59 3.52 18.36
N ASP A 38 -22.21 3.48 19.55
CA ASP A 38 -21.80 4.26 20.74
C ASP A 38 -20.83 3.50 21.66
N ASP A 39 -20.50 2.25 21.33
CA ASP A 39 -19.58 1.40 22.10
C ASP A 39 -18.62 0.67 21.15
N VAL A 40 -17.33 0.89 21.36
CA VAL A 40 -16.23 0.16 20.72
C VAL A 40 -15.45 -0.51 21.84
N SER A 41 -15.58 -1.83 21.96
CA SER A 41 -14.73 -2.61 22.86
C SER A 41 -14.76 -2.14 24.33
N GLY A 42 -15.88 -1.59 24.80
CA GLY A 42 -16.07 -1.13 26.18
C GLY A 42 -15.69 0.34 26.43
N GLU A 43 -15.27 1.09 25.42
CA GLU A 43 -15.01 2.52 25.52
C GLU A 43 -16.09 3.35 24.80
N PRO A 44 -16.53 4.50 25.39
CA PRO A 44 -17.49 5.40 24.78
C PRO A 44 -16.85 6.10 23.58
N GLY A 45 -17.02 5.54 22.39
CA GLY A 45 -16.46 6.05 21.15
C GLY A 45 -17.43 5.87 19.98
N HIS A 46 -17.53 6.89 19.12
CA HIS A 46 -18.38 6.83 17.94
C HIS A 46 -17.63 6.27 16.73
N THR A 47 -18.05 5.10 16.22
CA THR A 47 -17.54 4.57 14.94
C THR A 47 -18.56 4.76 13.83
N VAL A 48 -18.14 5.34 12.70
CA VAL A 48 -18.94 5.39 11.48
C VAL A 48 -18.68 4.13 10.67
N ARG A 49 -19.71 3.28 10.51
CA ARG A 49 -19.65 2.06 9.69
C ARG A 49 -20.49 2.15 8.43
N ASN A 50 -20.24 1.26 7.48
CA ASN A 50 -21.05 1.13 6.28
C ASN A 50 -22.54 0.97 6.67
N HIS A 51 -23.39 1.87 6.20
CA HIS A 51 -24.81 1.91 6.57
C HIS A 51 -25.58 0.62 6.18
N ARG A 52 -25.05 -0.19 5.27
CA ARG A 52 -25.70 -1.41 4.76
C ARG A 52 -25.54 -2.61 5.68
N PHE A 53 -24.58 -2.57 6.61
CA PHE A 53 -24.24 -3.70 7.47
C PHE A 53 -24.17 -3.20 8.90
N LYS A 54 -25.06 -3.71 9.76
CA LYS A 54 -25.06 -3.39 11.19
C LYS A 54 -23.92 -4.11 11.90
N ASP A 55 -23.71 -5.37 11.54
CA ASP A 55 -22.67 -6.23 12.09
C ASP A 55 -21.40 -6.20 11.23
N PRO A 56 -20.22 -6.48 11.80
CA PRO A 56 -19.00 -6.69 11.03
C PRO A 56 -19.24 -7.75 9.95
N VAL A 57 -18.82 -7.45 8.72
CA VAL A 57 -18.91 -8.41 7.61
C VAL A 57 -17.92 -9.54 7.90
N SER A 58 -18.44 -10.75 8.10
CA SER A 58 -17.61 -11.96 8.17
C SER A 58 -17.08 -12.30 6.78
N SER A 59 -15.88 -12.88 6.70
CA SER A 59 -15.37 -13.42 5.44
C SER A 59 -16.33 -14.48 4.89
N HIS A 60 -16.47 -14.54 3.57
CA HIS A 60 -17.20 -15.63 2.89
C HIS A 60 -16.55 -17.01 3.07
N TRP A 61 -15.32 -17.04 3.57
CA TRP A 61 -14.54 -18.25 3.76
C TRP A 61 -14.68 -18.73 5.20
N GLU A 62 -15.34 -19.87 5.38
CA GLU A 62 -15.37 -20.61 6.64
C GLU A 62 -13.95 -21.11 6.95
N ASP A 63 -13.53 -21.01 8.21
CA ASP A 63 -12.23 -21.45 8.73
C ASP A 63 -10.95 -20.80 8.19
N ILE A 64 -11.06 -19.76 7.34
CA ILE A 64 -9.89 -18.97 6.93
C ILE A 64 -9.84 -17.66 7.69
N SER A 65 -8.74 -17.41 8.39
CA SER A 65 -8.59 -16.23 9.25
C SER A 65 -7.48 -15.29 8.79
N THR A 66 -6.55 -15.75 7.94
CA THR A 66 -5.36 -14.97 7.57
C THR A 66 -5.23 -14.75 6.06
N PRO A 67 -4.66 -13.59 5.63
CA PRO A 67 -4.33 -13.35 4.22
C PRO A 67 -3.48 -14.45 3.54
N PRO A 68 -2.42 -15.02 4.17
CA PRO A 68 -1.63 -16.08 3.53
C PRO A 68 -2.42 -17.38 3.35
N GLU A 69 -3.39 -17.71 4.21
CA GLU A 69 -4.25 -18.89 4.05
C GLU A 69 -5.18 -18.75 2.84
N ILE A 70 -5.83 -17.58 2.68
CA ILE A 70 -6.70 -17.29 1.52
C ILE A 70 -5.89 -17.42 0.22
N PHE A 71 -4.68 -16.86 0.22
CA PHE A 71 -3.78 -16.95 -0.93
C PHE A 71 -3.36 -18.39 -1.22
N GLU A 72 -2.99 -19.17 -0.19
CA GLU A 72 -2.58 -20.56 -0.36
C GLU A 72 -3.72 -21.44 -0.89
N ILE A 73 -4.94 -21.27 -0.40
CA ILE A 73 -6.12 -21.99 -0.91
C ILE A 73 -6.41 -21.60 -2.35
N SER A 74 -6.36 -20.29 -2.67
CA SER A 74 -6.54 -19.81 -4.04
C SER A 74 -5.52 -20.42 -4.99
N CYS A 75 -4.25 -20.49 -4.57
CA CYS A 75 -3.17 -21.08 -5.34
C CYS A 75 -3.31 -22.59 -5.54
N LYS A 76 -3.77 -23.32 -4.52
CA LYS A 76 -4.01 -24.78 -4.61
C LYS A 76 -5.17 -25.09 -5.54
N SER A 77 -6.28 -24.35 -5.43
CA SER A 77 -7.49 -24.56 -6.23
C SER A 77 -7.33 -24.22 -7.71
N HIS A 78 -6.40 -23.32 -8.06
CA HIS A 78 -6.22 -22.81 -9.43
C HIS A 78 -4.78 -22.94 -9.93
N SER A 79 -4.08 -23.98 -9.47
CA SER A 79 -2.63 -24.11 -9.57
C SER A 79 -2.04 -23.96 -10.98
N ASP A 80 -2.78 -24.38 -12.00
CA ASP A 80 -2.43 -24.39 -13.43
C ASP A 80 -2.84 -23.12 -14.18
N ARG A 81 -3.64 -22.24 -13.56
CA ARG A 81 -4.08 -20.99 -14.18
C ARG A 81 -3.00 -19.93 -14.12
N PHE A 82 -2.90 -19.12 -15.18
CA PHE A 82 -2.02 -17.96 -15.21
C PHE A 82 -2.44 -16.92 -14.17
N PHE A 83 -1.44 -16.31 -13.53
CA PHE A 83 -1.64 -15.38 -12.42
C PHE A 83 -0.82 -14.10 -12.57
N LEU A 84 0.51 -14.19 -12.66
CA LEU A 84 1.38 -13.02 -12.79
C LEU A 84 1.97 -12.97 -14.20
N GLY A 85 1.78 -11.84 -14.88
CA GLY A 85 2.33 -11.59 -16.21
C GLY A 85 3.40 -10.52 -16.18
N THR A 86 4.59 -10.83 -16.68
CA THR A 86 5.73 -9.90 -16.76
C THR A 86 6.19 -9.78 -18.21
N ARG A 87 6.46 -8.57 -18.70
CA ARG A 87 7.10 -8.39 -20.01
C ARG A 87 8.59 -8.57 -19.90
N ARG A 88 9.17 -9.41 -20.75
CA ARG A 88 10.62 -9.60 -20.80
C ARG A 88 11.30 -8.30 -21.27
N LEU A 89 12.27 -7.80 -20.50
CA LEU A 89 13.11 -6.69 -20.95
C LEU A 89 14.11 -7.22 -21.99
N ILE A 90 14.04 -6.70 -23.23
CA ILE A 90 14.91 -7.10 -24.34
C ILE A 90 16.13 -6.19 -24.38
N ALA A 91 15.92 -4.87 -24.36
CA ALA A 91 17.00 -3.90 -24.44
C ALA A 91 16.62 -2.60 -23.72
N ARG A 92 17.65 -1.84 -23.33
CA ARG A 92 17.54 -0.53 -22.71
C ARG A 92 18.44 0.42 -23.51
N GLU A 93 17.83 1.42 -24.13
CA GLU A 93 18.53 2.43 -24.92
C GLU A 93 18.43 3.76 -24.21
N VAL A 94 19.55 4.49 -24.15
CA VAL A 94 19.60 5.82 -23.56
C VAL A 94 19.71 6.81 -24.72
N GLU A 95 18.62 7.53 -24.97
CA GLU A 95 18.56 8.57 -26.00
C GLU A 95 18.75 9.93 -25.32
N THR A 96 19.61 10.78 -25.89
CA THR A 96 19.72 12.18 -25.45
C THR A 96 18.97 13.04 -26.45
N SER A 97 17.94 13.75 -25.96
CA SER A 97 17.21 14.74 -26.77
C SER A 97 18.14 15.87 -27.22
N GLU A 98 17.79 16.54 -28.31
CA GLU A 98 18.48 17.74 -28.80
C GLU A 98 18.55 18.85 -27.73
N GLU A 99 17.61 18.84 -26.78
CA GLU A 99 17.57 19.74 -25.61
C GLU A 99 18.49 19.29 -24.45
N GLY A 100 19.31 18.24 -24.64
CA GLY A 100 20.21 17.69 -23.62
C GLY A 100 19.52 16.81 -22.57
N LYS A 101 18.21 16.59 -22.68
CA LYS A 101 17.47 15.72 -21.75
C LYS A 101 17.73 14.25 -22.08
N VAL A 102 18.27 13.51 -21.13
CA VAL A 102 18.50 12.07 -21.22
C VAL A 102 17.21 11.32 -20.92
N PHE A 103 16.82 10.42 -21.82
CA PHE A 103 15.67 9.55 -21.66
C PHE A 103 16.09 8.08 -21.82
N GLU A 104 15.47 7.24 -21.00
CA GLU A 104 15.66 5.81 -21.08
C GLU A 104 14.47 5.16 -21.77
N LYS A 105 14.74 4.46 -22.86
CA LYS A 105 13.77 3.74 -23.66
C LYS A 105 13.93 2.25 -23.42
N LEU A 106 12.86 1.62 -22.98
CA LEU A 106 12.81 0.18 -22.70
C LEU A 106 12.17 -0.56 -23.87
N HIS A 107 12.91 -1.50 -24.46
CA HIS A 107 12.38 -2.45 -25.43
C HIS A 107 11.87 -3.67 -24.67
N LEU A 108 10.56 -3.83 -24.66
CA LEU A 108 9.88 -4.90 -23.93
C LEU A 108 9.33 -5.93 -24.92
N GLY A 109 9.62 -7.20 -24.66
CA GLY A 109 9.12 -8.34 -25.41
C GLY A 109 7.72 -8.76 -24.99
N ASP A 110 7.42 -10.02 -25.30
CA ASP A 110 6.15 -10.67 -24.98
C ASP A 110 5.98 -10.89 -23.47
N TYR A 111 4.72 -11.15 -23.08
CA TYR A 111 4.38 -11.50 -21.72
C TYR A 111 4.79 -12.94 -21.41
N GLU A 112 5.55 -13.09 -20.34
CA GLU A 112 5.81 -14.35 -19.68
C GLU A 112 4.86 -14.46 -18.49
N TRP A 113 4.14 -15.57 -18.40
CA TRP A 113 3.14 -15.81 -17.36
C TRP A 113 3.62 -16.84 -16.38
N LYS A 114 3.39 -16.58 -15.09
CA LYS A 114 3.49 -17.55 -14.02
C LYS A 114 2.13 -18.02 -13.60
N THR A 115 2.02 -19.32 -13.42
CA THR A 115 0.83 -19.95 -12.86
C THR A 115 0.72 -19.68 -11.36
N PHE A 116 -0.47 -19.85 -10.79
CA PHE A 116 -0.67 -19.78 -9.34
C PHE A 116 0.25 -20.74 -8.57
N GLY A 117 0.46 -21.96 -9.08
CA GLY A 117 1.33 -22.95 -8.45
C GLY A 117 2.81 -22.54 -8.48
N GLU A 118 3.29 -21.96 -9.58
CA GLU A 118 4.65 -21.42 -9.68
C GLU A 118 4.87 -20.21 -8.77
N THR A 119 3.88 -19.30 -8.70
CA THR A 119 3.94 -18.16 -7.79
C THR A 119 3.96 -18.62 -6.34
N LEU A 120 3.13 -19.60 -5.94
CA LEU A 120 3.15 -20.14 -4.57
C LEU A 120 4.52 -20.73 -4.24
N LYS A 121 5.14 -21.48 -5.15
CA LYS A 121 6.51 -22.01 -4.98
C LYS A 121 7.53 -20.88 -4.79
N ALA A 122 7.44 -19.81 -5.59
CA ALA A 122 8.32 -18.65 -5.46
C ALA A 122 8.15 -17.95 -4.10
N VAL A 123 6.91 -17.77 -3.65
CA VAL A 123 6.56 -17.22 -2.34
C VAL A 123 7.12 -18.07 -1.20
N CYS A 124 6.97 -19.39 -1.25
CA CYS A 124 7.53 -20.30 -0.25
C CYS A 124 9.07 -20.24 -0.20
N ARG A 125 9.73 -20.14 -1.36
CA ARG A 125 11.19 -19.99 -1.44
C ARG A 125 11.64 -18.65 -0.84
N PHE A 126 10.95 -17.56 -1.15
CA PHE A 126 11.25 -16.24 -0.59
C PHE A 126 11.09 -16.25 0.94
N ALA A 127 9.97 -16.77 1.45
CA ALA A 127 9.73 -16.92 2.88
C ALA A 127 10.81 -17.77 3.57
N SER A 128 11.29 -18.85 2.93
CA SER A 128 12.38 -19.67 3.45
C SER A 128 13.73 -18.91 3.45
N GLY A 129 13.95 -18.06 2.45
CA GLY A 129 15.09 -17.15 2.38
C GLY A 129 15.14 -16.18 3.55
N LEU A 130 13.99 -15.57 3.91
CA LEU A 130 13.86 -14.72 5.10
C LEU A 130 14.29 -15.44 6.38
N VAL A 131 13.87 -16.69 6.55
CA VAL A 131 14.29 -17.51 7.71
C VAL A 131 15.79 -17.74 7.70
N ARG A 132 16.38 -18.04 6.53
CA ARG A 132 17.81 -18.32 6.42
C ARG A 132 18.69 -17.11 6.76
N ILE A 133 18.24 -15.89 6.45
CA ILE A 133 18.95 -14.65 6.82
C ILE A 133 18.73 -14.24 8.28
N GLY A 134 17.95 -14.99 9.05
CA GLY A 134 17.73 -14.77 10.48
C GLY A 134 16.56 -13.85 10.81
N HIS A 135 15.71 -13.49 9.83
CA HIS A 135 14.54 -12.65 10.07
C HIS A 135 13.51 -13.37 10.94
N ARG A 136 13.02 -12.70 11.98
CA ARG A 136 12.06 -13.24 12.95
C ARG A 136 10.63 -12.80 12.63
N SER A 137 9.67 -13.43 13.29
CA SER A 137 8.28 -12.97 13.26
C SER A 137 8.18 -11.57 13.87
N GLU A 138 7.21 -10.76 13.44
CA GLU A 138 6.93 -9.40 13.95
C GLU A 138 7.99 -8.33 13.66
N GLU A 139 9.12 -8.73 13.06
CA GLU A 139 10.06 -7.80 12.44
C GLU A 139 9.46 -7.17 11.17
N ARG A 140 10.09 -6.07 10.72
CA ARG A 140 9.57 -5.21 9.66
C ARG A 140 10.46 -5.26 8.43
N VAL A 141 9.86 -5.30 7.25
CA VAL A 141 10.57 -5.25 5.96
C VAL A 141 10.05 -4.09 5.13
N ALA A 142 10.96 -3.23 4.69
CA ALA A 142 10.67 -2.24 3.67
C ALA A 142 10.83 -2.88 2.28
N ILE A 143 9.80 -2.76 1.43
CA ILE A 143 9.85 -3.15 0.02
C ILE A 143 9.88 -1.87 -0.82
N PHE A 144 11.04 -1.61 -1.43
CA PHE A 144 11.26 -0.48 -2.33
C PHE A 144 11.42 -0.97 -3.78
N VAL A 145 10.29 -1.17 -4.45
CA VAL A 145 10.22 -1.54 -5.86
C VAL A 145 8.83 -1.22 -6.41
N ASP A 146 8.73 -1.01 -7.72
CA ASP A 146 7.44 -0.88 -8.42
C ASP A 146 6.56 -2.12 -8.23
N THR A 147 5.26 -1.98 -8.53
CA THR A 147 4.27 -3.06 -8.57
C THR A 147 4.59 -4.08 -9.68
N ARG A 148 5.53 -4.98 -9.39
CA ARG A 148 5.99 -6.06 -10.29
C ARG A 148 5.77 -7.43 -9.65
N GLU A 149 6.01 -8.48 -10.41
CA GLU A 149 5.94 -9.86 -9.94
C GLU A 149 6.77 -10.08 -8.65
N GLN A 150 7.98 -9.53 -8.60
CA GLN A 150 8.88 -9.66 -7.45
C GLN A 150 8.30 -8.99 -6.20
N TRP A 151 7.65 -7.83 -6.37
CA TRP A 151 6.96 -7.13 -5.29
C TRP A 151 5.86 -8.00 -4.68
N PHE A 152 5.04 -8.62 -5.53
CA PHE A 152 3.95 -9.49 -5.08
C PHE A 152 4.48 -10.73 -4.34
N VAL A 153 5.51 -11.38 -4.89
CA VAL A 153 6.14 -12.55 -4.28
C VAL A 153 6.74 -12.20 -2.90
N ALA A 154 7.44 -11.07 -2.80
CA ALA A 154 8.01 -10.60 -1.55
C ALA A 154 6.93 -10.29 -0.49
N LEU A 155 5.88 -9.58 -0.89
CA LEU A 155 4.74 -9.24 -0.02
C LEU A 155 4.08 -10.50 0.57
N GLN A 156 3.72 -11.46 -0.30
CA GLN A 156 3.10 -12.71 0.16
C GLN A 156 4.06 -13.55 1.02
N GLY A 157 5.36 -13.54 0.69
CA GLY A 157 6.37 -14.24 1.47
C GLY A 157 6.52 -13.66 2.89
N CYS A 158 6.45 -12.34 3.04
CA CYS A 158 6.43 -11.67 4.33
C CYS A 158 5.17 -12.02 5.15
N PHE A 159 3.98 -12.00 4.53
CA PHE A 159 2.75 -12.39 5.23
C PHE A 159 2.80 -13.83 5.77
N ARG A 160 3.38 -14.77 5.02
CA ARG A 160 3.58 -16.16 5.50
C ARG A 160 4.50 -16.28 6.70
N ARG A 161 5.34 -15.27 6.98
CA ARG A 161 6.27 -15.23 8.10
C ARG A 161 5.81 -14.30 9.22
N ASN A 162 4.58 -13.78 9.13
CA ASN A 162 4.04 -12.78 10.05
C ASN A 162 4.97 -11.56 10.17
N VAL A 163 5.50 -11.12 9.02
CA VAL A 163 6.39 -9.96 8.88
C VAL A 163 5.58 -8.75 8.46
N THR A 164 5.78 -7.63 9.15
CA THR A 164 5.10 -6.38 8.81
C THR A 164 5.80 -5.74 7.61
N VAL A 165 5.06 -5.51 6.53
CA VAL A 165 5.61 -4.95 5.29
C VAL A 165 5.30 -3.47 5.19
N VAL A 166 6.31 -2.68 4.82
CA VAL A 166 6.15 -1.28 4.46
C VAL A 166 6.56 -1.08 3.01
N THR A 167 5.62 -0.65 2.19
CA THR A 167 5.83 -0.46 0.75
C THR A 167 6.17 0.98 0.47
N ILE A 168 7.30 1.21 -0.18
CA ILE A 168 7.79 2.54 -0.55
C ILE A 168 7.81 2.61 -2.08
N TYR A 169 7.07 3.57 -2.65
CA TYR A 169 7.05 3.78 -4.09
C TYR A 169 8.39 4.33 -4.58
N SER A 170 8.87 3.79 -5.71
CA SER A 170 10.10 4.22 -6.37
C SER A 170 10.09 5.70 -6.79
N SER A 171 8.91 6.28 -6.99
CA SER A 171 8.72 7.65 -7.46
C SER A 171 8.83 8.73 -6.39
N LEU A 172 8.93 8.35 -5.11
CA LEU A 172 8.88 9.29 -3.98
C LEU A 172 10.18 10.11 -3.80
N GLY A 173 11.24 9.79 -4.54
CA GLY A 173 12.54 10.45 -4.41
C GLY A 173 13.34 9.98 -3.19
N GLU A 174 14.61 10.37 -3.12
CA GLU A 174 15.55 9.89 -2.11
C GLU A 174 15.21 10.37 -0.69
N GLU A 175 14.79 11.63 -0.53
CA GLU A 175 14.45 12.19 0.78
C GLU A 175 13.28 11.45 1.46
N ALA A 176 12.23 11.14 0.69
CA ALA A 176 11.08 10.39 1.19
C ALA A 176 11.43 8.92 1.51
N LEU A 177 12.37 8.33 0.77
CA LEU A 177 12.90 7.00 1.09
C LEU A 177 13.64 7.02 2.44
N CYS A 178 14.55 7.97 2.63
CA CYS A 178 15.28 8.15 3.89
C CYS A 178 14.33 8.39 5.06
N HIS A 179 13.34 9.28 4.89
CA HIS A 179 12.33 9.54 5.92
C HIS A 179 11.55 8.26 6.27
N SER A 180 11.06 7.53 5.27
CA SER A 180 10.30 6.29 5.48
C SER A 180 11.12 5.23 6.23
N LEU A 181 12.40 5.07 5.89
CA LEU A 181 13.29 4.11 6.57
C LEU A 181 13.60 4.54 8.01
N ASN A 182 13.79 5.84 8.26
CA ASN A 182 14.01 6.36 9.60
C ASN A 182 12.79 6.14 10.51
N GLU A 183 11.58 6.38 10.01
CA GLU A 183 10.34 6.08 10.74
C GLU A 183 10.21 4.59 11.06
N LEU A 184 10.61 3.72 10.13
CA LEU A 184 10.60 2.26 10.37
C LEU A 184 11.58 1.84 11.46
N ALA A 185 12.78 2.41 11.45
CA ALA A 185 13.80 2.15 12.46
C ALA A 185 13.37 2.70 13.84
N ALA A 186 12.81 3.91 13.90
CA ALA A 186 12.36 4.54 15.15
C ALA A 186 11.25 3.74 15.85
N LEU A 187 10.40 3.05 15.08
CA LEU A 187 9.34 2.21 15.61
C LEU A 187 9.83 0.82 16.08
N CYS A 188 11.11 0.49 15.91
CA CYS A 188 11.74 -0.74 16.40
C CYS A 188 12.85 -0.41 17.42
N PRO A 189 12.53 -0.28 18.72
CA PRO A 189 13.53 0.01 19.75
C PRO A 189 14.49 -1.17 20.08
N ARG A 190 14.53 -2.23 19.26
CA ARG A 190 15.33 -3.45 19.49
C ARG A 190 16.23 -3.84 18.30
N CYS A 191 16.74 -2.88 17.56
CA CYS A 191 17.90 -3.08 16.67
C CYS A 191 19.10 -2.33 17.24
#